data_AF-A0A932J3X5-F1
#
_entry.id   AF-A0A932J3X5-F1
#
_cell.length_a   1.000
_cell.length_b   1.000
_cell.length_c   1.000
_cell.angle_alpha   90.00
_cell.angle_beta   90.00
_cell.angle_gamma   90.00
#
_symmetry.space_group_name_H-M   'P 1'
#
loop_
_entity.id
_entity.type
_entity.pdbx_description
1 polymer ?
#
loop_
_entity_poly.entity_id
_entity_poly.type
_entity_poly.pdbx_seq_one_letter_code
_entity_poly.pdbx_strand_id
1 'polypeptide(L)'
;MTLLERLRECVEDDREIEPILSLAVGASAQILSASMVEYRTSSANAELFARIRFKSGRISSIEPGPALQSVKAQEALLERARTEAAHTHGTLVASRVLFSERPLAGTYMWNDSVRIGPCPDTTVIGKGLDWFDHGLPNQFMGGHLGPPFPFLLEVRVPRSPNPFLESNRTLRALDRYQYLFTLLLAGHIRFVHWPSGRVWALLKPSGVPQNHLVHPSFSTTEGGQQDDFPIREFEPAPILKGDDYYERLWPKDSELLIPSSLADDLELIQSLNREKMDSFVRASYWYAIGIQFHSEPSIAGVAFSTAIECLLPQTKTAICKACGKPTGTGPTQLFKRHVKRFGTVIPALESRRQTLYDVRSALVHGSHASRVDIDFLSAQRHAEDHLLLLQIVSQRSLVNWLRDPRRDVWHIGEDYSHQCAA
;
A
#
# COMPACT_ATOMS: atom_id res chain seq x y z
N MET A 1 -17.75 27.76 -13.28
CA MET A 1 -17.09 26.45 -13.18
C MET A 1 -15.61 26.64 -13.38
N THR A 2 -14.78 26.22 -12.44
CA THR A 2 -13.32 26.30 -12.53
C THR A 2 -12.78 25.22 -13.49
N LEU A 3 -11.57 25.38 -14.03
CA LEU A 3 -10.96 24.35 -14.90
C LEU A 3 -10.86 22.98 -14.20
N LEU A 4 -10.59 22.97 -12.89
CA LEU A 4 -10.54 21.74 -12.09
C LEU A 4 -11.90 21.03 -12.02
N GLU A 5 -12.99 21.77 -11.81
CA GLU A 5 -14.35 21.18 -11.79
C GLU A 5 -14.67 20.53 -13.14
N ARG A 6 -14.33 21.22 -14.24
CA ARG A 6 -14.53 20.71 -15.61
C ARG A 6 -13.70 19.45 -15.89
N LEU A 7 -12.44 19.41 -15.43
CA LEU A 7 -11.59 18.23 -15.58
C LEU A 7 -12.11 17.05 -14.74
N ARG A 8 -12.63 17.30 -13.54
CA ARG A 8 -13.26 16.27 -12.70
C ARG A 8 -14.51 15.65 -13.32
N GLU A 9 -15.22 16.37 -14.19
CA GLU A 9 -16.32 15.79 -14.97
C GLU A 9 -15.82 14.84 -16.07
N CYS A 10 -14.54 14.95 -16.47
CA CYS A 10 -13.95 14.15 -17.53
C CYS A 10 -13.23 12.89 -17.01
N VAL A 11 -12.93 12.80 -15.71
CA VAL A 11 -12.17 11.70 -15.11
C VAL A 11 -12.90 11.12 -13.91
N GLU A 12 -12.79 9.81 -13.71
CA GLU A 12 -13.36 9.16 -12.52
C GLU A 12 -12.54 9.46 -11.25
N ASP A 13 -11.25 9.76 -11.42
CA ASP A 13 -10.30 9.98 -10.34
C ASP A 13 -9.35 11.14 -10.65
N ASP A 14 -9.32 12.17 -9.79
CA ASP A 14 -8.41 13.32 -9.82
C ASP A 14 -6.93 12.96 -10.08
N ARG A 15 -6.50 11.77 -9.66
CA ARG A 15 -5.13 11.27 -9.91
C ARG A 15 -4.82 11.07 -11.40
N GLU A 16 -5.83 11.00 -12.26
CA GLU A 16 -5.69 10.90 -13.72
C GLU A 16 -5.41 12.25 -14.39
N ILE A 17 -5.67 13.36 -13.69
CA ILE A 17 -5.48 14.71 -14.22
C ILE A 17 -3.99 14.98 -14.49
N GLU A 18 -3.09 14.55 -13.61
CA GLU A 18 -1.65 14.82 -13.74
C GLU A 18 -1.00 14.14 -14.95
N PRO A 19 -1.26 12.85 -15.25
CA PRO A 19 -0.82 12.22 -16.51
C PRO A 19 -1.37 12.90 -17.78
N ILE A 20 -2.63 13.35 -17.75
CA ILE A 20 -3.25 14.07 -18.87
C ILE A 20 -2.53 15.40 -19.12
N LEU A 21 -2.27 16.16 -18.04
CA LEU A 21 -1.51 17.40 -18.13
C LEU A 21 -0.09 17.15 -18.64
N SER A 22 0.61 16.15 -18.09
CA SER A 22 1.97 15.76 -18.50
C SER A 22 2.08 15.50 -20.01
N LEU A 23 1.15 14.73 -20.58
CA LEU A 23 1.13 14.47 -22.02
C LEU A 23 0.75 15.72 -22.82
N ALA A 24 -0.20 16.52 -22.33
CA ALA A 24 -0.67 17.72 -23.02
C ALA A 24 0.42 18.76 -23.28
N VAL A 25 1.35 18.93 -22.33
CA VAL A 25 2.49 19.84 -22.51
C VAL A 25 3.73 19.20 -23.16
N GLY A 26 3.79 17.87 -23.20
CA GLY A 26 4.95 17.12 -23.68
C GLY A 26 6.22 17.42 -22.89
N ALA A 27 6.11 17.66 -21.57
CA ALA A 27 7.12 18.41 -20.83
C ALA A 27 7.16 18.16 -19.31
N SER A 28 8.18 18.73 -18.68
CA SER A 28 8.64 18.47 -17.31
C SER A 28 7.72 19.06 -16.23
N ALA A 29 7.41 18.24 -15.23
CA ALA A 29 6.83 18.68 -13.97
C ALA A 29 7.95 19.14 -13.02
N GLN A 30 7.78 20.30 -12.41
CA GLN A 30 8.68 20.84 -11.40
C GLN A 30 7.95 20.92 -10.06
N ILE A 31 8.43 20.20 -9.05
CA ILE A 31 7.91 20.28 -7.68
C ILE A 31 8.47 21.55 -7.05
N LEU A 32 7.61 22.53 -6.78
CA LEU A 32 8.01 23.78 -6.11
C LEU A 32 7.92 23.66 -4.59
N SER A 33 6.94 22.89 -4.09
CA SER A 33 6.76 22.61 -2.68
C SER A 33 5.96 21.31 -2.50
N ALA A 34 5.84 20.85 -1.25
CA ALA A 34 5.00 19.69 -0.91
C ALA A 34 3.52 19.87 -1.29
N SER A 35 3.07 21.09 -1.58
CA SER A 35 1.68 21.40 -1.93
C SER A 35 1.52 22.03 -3.31
N MET A 36 2.57 22.13 -4.12
CA MET A 36 2.51 22.81 -5.41
C MET A 36 3.46 22.22 -6.46
N VAL A 37 2.91 21.96 -7.64
CA VAL A 37 3.63 21.45 -8.82
C VAL A 37 3.38 22.37 -10.01
N GLU A 38 4.45 22.73 -10.72
CA GLU A 38 4.42 23.49 -11.98
C GLU A 38 4.58 22.56 -13.18
N TYR A 39 3.76 22.79 -14.21
CA TYR A 39 3.88 22.16 -15.51
C TYR A 39 4.27 23.24 -16.52
N ARG A 40 5.36 23.02 -17.26
CA ARG A 40 5.88 23.95 -18.30
C ARG A 40 5.86 23.25 -19.64
N THR A 41 5.84 23.99 -20.75
CA THR A 41 5.95 23.41 -22.10
C THR A 41 7.39 22.97 -22.41
N SER A 42 7.59 22.05 -23.36
CA SER A 42 8.92 21.57 -23.78
C SER A 42 9.59 22.46 -24.81
N SER A 43 8.96 23.59 -25.15
CA SER A 43 9.52 24.57 -26.08
C SER A 43 10.80 25.20 -25.52
N ALA A 44 11.64 25.76 -26.39
CA ALA A 44 12.89 26.43 -26.00
C ALA A 44 12.70 27.55 -24.96
N ASN A 45 11.50 28.11 -24.85
CA ASN A 45 11.16 29.18 -23.90
C ASN A 45 10.43 28.68 -22.64
N ALA A 46 10.17 27.37 -22.50
CA ALA A 46 9.58 26.70 -21.34
C ALA A 46 8.47 27.50 -20.63
N GLU A 47 7.45 27.88 -21.40
CA GLU A 47 6.32 28.67 -20.91
C GLU A 47 5.50 27.90 -19.87
N LEU A 48 5.01 28.59 -18.84
CA LEU A 48 4.16 28.00 -17.81
C LEU A 48 2.81 27.58 -18.41
N PHE A 49 2.45 26.31 -18.22
CA PHE A 49 1.18 25.77 -18.67
C PHE A 49 0.14 25.73 -17.56
N ALA A 50 0.49 25.20 -16.39
CA ALA A 50 -0.41 25.17 -15.24
C ALA A 50 0.36 25.06 -13.92
N ARG A 51 -0.23 25.58 -12.84
CA ARG A 51 0.14 25.25 -11.46
C ARG A 51 -0.96 24.43 -10.82
N ILE A 52 -0.58 23.30 -10.25
CA ILE A 52 -1.48 22.47 -9.44
C ILE A 52 -1.16 22.69 -7.98
N ARG A 53 -2.19 23.02 -7.19
CA ARG A 53 -2.08 23.05 -5.73
C ARG A 53 -2.74 21.82 -5.12
N PHE A 54 -2.14 21.33 -4.04
CA PHE A 54 -2.65 20.21 -3.27
C PHE A 54 -3.04 20.66 -1.87
N LYS A 55 -4.15 20.11 -1.38
CA LYS A 55 -4.57 20.21 0.01
C LYS A 55 -4.96 18.83 0.50
N SER A 56 -4.32 18.35 1.56
CA SER A 56 -4.57 17.02 2.13
C SER A 56 -4.46 15.88 1.09
N GLY A 57 -3.47 15.98 0.19
CA GLY A 57 -3.22 14.98 -0.86
C GLY A 57 -4.24 14.96 -2.00
N ARG A 58 -5.11 15.97 -2.11
CA ARG A 58 -6.05 16.15 -3.23
C ARG A 58 -5.76 17.45 -3.97
N ILE A 59 -6.06 17.48 -5.26
CA ILE A 59 -5.95 18.70 -6.06
C ILE A 59 -6.98 19.71 -5.54
N SER A 60 -6.50 20.84 -5.04
CA SER A 60 -7.35 21.92 -4.52
C SER A 60 -7.62 23.00 -5.56
N SER A 61 -6.66 23.28 -6.44
CA SER A 61 -6.83 24.20 -7.55
C SER A 61 -5.87 23.89 -8.71
N ILE A 62 -6.29 24.29 -9.91
CA ILE A 62 -5.46 24.34 -11.10
C ILE A 62 -5.48 25.79 -11.59
N GLU A 63 -4.34 26.46 -11.53
CA GLU A 63 -4.16 27.81 -12.03
C GLU A 63 -3.59 27.73 -13.46
N PRO A 64 -4.33 28.14 -14.50
CA PRO A 64 -3.83 28.13 -15.87
C PRO A 64 -2.65 29.11 -16.01
N GLY A 65 -1.57 28.66 -16.61
CA GLY A 65 -0.49 29.52 -17.09
C GLY A 65 -0.83 30.15 -18.44
N PRO A 66 0.04 31.03 -18.97
CA PRO A 66 -0.17 31.71 -20.25
C PRO A 66 -0.55 30.77 -21.40
N ALA A 67 0.10 29.60 -21.50
CA ALA A 67 -0.17 28.61 -22.55
C ALA A 67 -1.56 27.94 -22.45
N LEU A 68 -2.22 28.01 -21.29
CA LEU A 68 -3.56 27.44 -21.02
C LEU A 68 -4.59 28.52 -20.67
N GLN A 69 -4.25 29.80 -20.82
CA GLN A 69 -5.12 30.89 -20.40
C GLN A 69 -6.33 31.07 -21.34
N SER A 70 -6.17 30.73 -22.63
CA SER A 70 -7.26 30.86 -23.60
C SER A 70 -8.34 29.78 -23.41
N VAL A 71 -9.61 30.17 -23.57
CA VAL A 71 -10.75 29.24 -23.52
C VAL A 71 -10.57 28.10 -24.52
N LYS A 72 -10.10 28.41 -25.74
CA LYS A 72 -9.84 27.40 -26.77
C LYS A 72 -8.83 26.34 -26.32
N ALA A 73 -7.75 26.74 -25.64
CA ALA A 73 -6.75 25.80 -25.11
C ALA A 73 -7.34 24.93 -23.99
N GLN A 74 -8.17 25.52 -23.12
CA GLN A 74 -8.86 24.76 -22.07
C GLN A 74 -9.87 23.76 -22.63
N GLU A 75 -10.66 24.14 -23.64
CA GLU A 75 -11.57 23.19 -24.31
C GLU A 75 -10.81 22.04 -24.96
N ALA A 76 -9.70 22.34 -25.63
CA ALA A 76 -8.88 21.30 -26.25
C ALA A 76 -8.30 20.32 -25.22
N LEU A 77 -7.88 20.82 -24.05
CA LEU A 77 -7.44 19.97 -22.93
C LEU A 77 -8.59 19.10 -22.38
N LEU A 78 -9.79 19.66 -22.24
CA LEU A 78 -10.95 18.92 -21.73
C LEU A 78 -11.40 17.83 -22.70
N GLU A 79 -11.42 18.11 -24.00
CA GLU A 79 -11.77 17.11 -25.00
C GLU A 79 -10.75 15.96 -25.04
N ARG A 80 -9.47 16.31 -24.91
CA ARG A 80 -8.40 15.33 -24.70
C ARG A 80 -8.64 14.51 -23.43
N ALA A 81 -8.95 15.15 -22.30
CA ALA A 81 -9.22 14.44 -21.05
C ALA A 81 -10.39 13.46 -21.18
N ARG A 82 -11.49 13.84 -21.82
CA ARG A 82 -12.64 12.93 -22.08
C ARG A 82 -12.22 11.72 -22.90
N THR A 83 -11.41 11.94 -23.94
CA THR A 83 -10.95 10.85 -24.81
C THR A 83 -9.96 9.95 -24.07
N GLU A 84 -8.95 10.52 -23.42
CA GLU A 84 -7.87 9.76 -22.78
C GLU A 84 -8.33 9.01 -21.53
N ALA A 85 -9.23 9.59 -20.74
CA ALA A 85 -9.74 8.98 -19.52
C ALA A 85 -10.88 7.97 -19.78
N ALA A 86 -11.51 8.01 -20.97
CA ALA A 86 -12.58 7.09 -21.30
C ALA A 86 -12.12 5.62 -21.23
N HIS A 87 -12.89 4.81 -20.51
CA HIS A 87 -12.72 3.37 -20.36
C HIS A 87 -13.20 2.56 -21.59
N THR A 88 -13.13 3.15 -22.79
CA THR A 88 -13.63 2.57 -24.04
C THR A 88 -12.54 1.93 -24.90
N HIS A 89 -11.27 2.02 -24.51
CA HIS A 89 -10.12 1.56 -25.28
C HIS A 89 -9.75 0.08 -25.02
N GLY A 90 -10.66 -0.68 -24.42
CA GLY A 90 -10.42 -2.05 -23.97
C GLY A 90 -9.61 -2.11 -22.67
N THR A 91 -9.02 -3.27 -22.41
CA THR A 91 -8.24 -3.54 -21.20
C THR A 91 -6.91 -4.19 -21.54
N LEU A 92 -6.00 -4.20 -20.57
CA LEU A 92 -4.77 -4.97 -20.57
C LEU A 92 -4.64 -5.69 -19.24
N VAL A 93 -3.86 -6.76 -19.20
CA VAL A 93 -3.42 -7.41 -17.96
C VAL A 93 -1.97 -7.04 -17.71
N ALA A 94 -1.70 -6.43 -16.56
CA ALA A 94 -0.35 -6.11 -16.12
C ALA A 94 0.08 -7.10 -15.03
N SER A 95 1.33 -7.55 -15.10
CA SER A 95 1.89 -8.50 -14.13
C SER A 95 3.02 -7.91 -13.28
N ARG A 96 3.16 -8.42 -12.06
CA ARG A 96 4.24 -8.12 -11.12
C ARG A 96 4.57 -9.38 -10.33
N VAL A 97 5.85 -9.68 -10.16
CA VAL A 97 6.27 -10.75 -9.25
C VAL A 97 6.24 -10.25 -7.81
N LEU A 98 5.54 -10.97 -6.97
CA LEU A 98 5.53 -10.82 -5.53
C LEU A 98 6.20 -12.02 -4.88
N PHE A 99 6.48 -11.90 -3.60
CA PHE A 99 7.23 -12.88 -2.84
C PHE A 99 6.52 -13.16 -1.53
N SER A 100 6.51 -14.43 -1.12
CA SER A 100 5.91 -14.88 0.13
C SER A 100 6.87 -15.76 0.92
N GLU A 101 6.68 -15.83 2.23
CA GLU A 101 7.31 -16.84 3.09
C GLU A 101 6.89 -18.27 2.75
N ARG A 102 5.79 -18.45 2.02
CA ARG A 102 5.26 -19.76 1.65
C ARG A 102 4.99 -19.85 0.16
N PRO A 103 5.20 -21.02 -0.45
CA PRO A 103 4.85 -21.22 -1.84
C PRO A 103 3.33 -21.13 -2.02
N LEU A 104 2.90 -20.41 -3.05
CA LEU A 104 1.52 -20.45 -3.53
C LEU A 104 1.37 -21.66 -4.45
N ALA A 105 0.68 -22.69 -3.98
CA ALA A 105 0.26 -23.79 -4.85
C ALA A 105 -0.96 -23.33 -5.65
N GLY A 106 -0.91 -23.40 -6.98
CA GLY A 106 -2.08 -23.14 -7.82
C GLY A 106 -2.55 -21.68 -7.92
N THR A 107 -3.57 -21.46 -8.75
CA THR A 107 -4.05 -20.13 -9.15
C THR A 107 -5.33 -19.73 -8.43
N TYR A 108 -5.40 -18.47 -8.00
CA TYR A 108 -6.63 -17.83 -7.51
C TYR A 108 -6.99 -16.65 -8.40
N MET A 109 -8.27 -16.54 -8.77
CA MET A 109 -8.79 -15.46 -9.60
C MET A 109 -10.06 -14.88 -8.96
N TRP A 110 -10.15 -13.56 -8.93
CA TRP A 110 -11.33 -12.85 -8.42
C TRP A 110 -11.96 -11.97 -9.49
N ASN A 111 -13.24 -12.25 -9.81
CA ASN A 111 -14.13 -11.51 -10.71
C ASN A 111 -13.45 -10.95 -11.98
N ASP A 112 -12.58 -11.75 -12.61
CA ASP A 112 -11.83 -11.38 -13.81
C ASP A 112 -11.13 -10.01 -13.67
N SER A 113 -10.67 -9.66 -12.47
CA SER A 113 -10.05 -8.37 -12.17
C SER A 113 -8.62 -8.52 -11.70
N VAL A 114 -8.37 -9.59 -10.94
CA VAL A 114 -7.06 -9.91 -10.38
C VAL A 114 -6.87 -11.41 -10.35
N ARG A 115 -5.64 -11.83 -10.61
CA ARG A 115 -5.19 -13.22 -10.51
C ARG A 115 -3.88 -13.26 -9.76
N ILE A 116 -3.74 -14.24 -8.87
CA ILE A 116 -2.45 -14.64 -8.30
C ILE A 116 -2.20 -16.10 -8.62
N GLY A 117 -0.95 -16.47 -8.88
CA GLY A 117 -0.60 -17.85 -9.17
C GLY A 117 0.91 -18.08 -9.15
N PRO A 118 1.36 -19.34 -9.24
CA PRO A 118 2.77 -19.68 -9.29
C PRO A 118 3.46 -18.96 -10.43
N CYS A 119 4.75 -18.70 -10.24
CA CYS A 119 5.62 -18.35 -11.34
C CYS A 119 5.79 -19.58 -12.27
N PRO A 120 5.92 -19.39 -13.60
CA PRO A 120 6.20 -20.49 -14.53
C PRO A 120 7.51 -21.21 -14.19
N ASP A 121 7.62 -22.48 -14.57
CA ASP A 121 8.82 -23.31 -14.34
C ASP A 121 10.09 -22.75 -15.00
N THR A 122 9.94 -21.84 -15.97
CA THR A 122 11.04 -21.12 -16.61
C THR A 122 11.58 -19.95 -15.79
N THR A 123 11.03 -19.70 -14.60
CA THR A 123 11.42 -18.61 -13.71
C THR A 123 12.79 -18.86 -13.10
N VAL A 124 13.66 -17.86 -13.18
CA VAL A 124 15.01 -17.90 -12.61
C VAL A 124 15.11 -16.87 -11.49
N ILE A 125 15.44 -17.34 -10.28
CA ILE A 125 15.78 -16.47 -9.14
C ILE A 125 17.30 -16.45 -8.98
N GLY A 126 17.87 -15.25 -8.92
CA GLY A 126 19.26 -15.05 -8.53
C GLY A 126 19.49 -15.43 -7.06
N LYS A 127 20.63 -16.06 -6.77
CA LYS A 127 21.04 -16.36 -5.39
C LYS A 127 21.11 -15.08 -4.54
N GLY A 128 20.71 -15.16 -3.27
CA GLY A 128 20.75 -14.03 -2.32
C GLY A 128 19.46 -13.20 -2.26
N LEU A 129 18.36 -13.71 -2.81
CA LEU A 129 17.02 -13.18 -2.54
C LEU A 129 16.43 -13.74 -1.24
N ASP A 130 17.11 -14.69 -0.58
CA ASP A 130 16.72 -15.31 0.69
C ASP A 130 16.67 -14.26 1.82
N TRP A 131 15.49 -13.68 2.09
CA TRP A 131 15.27 -12.73 3.20
C TRP A 131 15.06 -13.40 4.55
N PHE A 132 14.83 -14.71 4.55
CA PHE A 132 14.52 -15.44 5.75
C PHE A 132 15.74 -16.26 6.18
N ASP A 133 16.31 -15.88 7.33
CA ASP A 133 17.25 -16.71 8.06
C ASP A 133 16.47 -17.88 8.68
N HIS A 134 16.04 -18.79 7.81
CA HIS A 134 15.44 -20.04 8.22
C HIS A 134 16.49 -21.11 7.99
N GLY A 135 16.98 -21.70 9.09
CA GLY A 135 17.68 -22.97 9.09
C GLY A 135 16.78 -24.13 8.65
N LEU A 136 16.07 -23.97 7.54
CA LEU A 136 15.32 -25.05 6.90
C LEU A 136 16.33 -26.11 6.45
N PRO A 137 16.08 -27.39 6.74
CA PRO A 137 16.93 -28.45 6.24
C PRO A 137 17.02 -28.36 4.72
N ASN A 138 18.23 -28.51 4.18
CA ASN A 138 18.59 -28.53 2.74
C ASN A 138 17.75 -29.49 1.85
N GLN A 139 16.79 -30.22 2.40
CA GLN A 139 15.97 -31.22 1.74
C GLN A 139 14.86 -30.63 0.86
N PHE A 140 14.57 -29.32 0.96
CA PHE A 140 13.66 -28.62 0.03
C PHE A 140 14.35 -28.11 -1.25
N MET A 141 15.64 -28.40 -1.45
CA MET A 141 16.40 -27.97 -2.64
C MET A 141 16.15 -28.84 -3.89
N GLY A 142 14.89 -29.21 -4.13
CA GLY A 142 14.47 -29.75 -5.42
C GLY A 142 14.14 -28.59 -6.36
N GLY A 143 15.09 -28.18 -7.20
CA GLY A 143 14.87 -27.40 -8.42
C GLY A 143 14.30 -25.98 -8.33
N HIS A 144 13.65 -25.57 -7.23
CA HIS A 144 12.99 -24.26 -7.16
C HIS A 144 13.00 -23.69 -5.73
N LEU A 145 13.78 -22.60 -5.60
CA LEU A 145 13.42 -21.35 -4.93
C LEU A 145 13.04 -21.50 -3.45
N GLY A 146 14.04 -21.52 -2.56
CA GLY A 146 13.82 -21.37 -1.13
C GLY A 146 13.12 -20.03 -0.77
N PRO A 147 12.71 -19.85 0.50
CA PRO A 147 12.05 -18.62 0.92
C PRO A 147 12.98 -17.43 0.70
N PRO A 148 12.52 -16.38 0.01
CA PRO A 148 11.14 -16.09 -0.35
C PRO A 148 10.69 -16.78 -1.67
N PHE A 149 9.49 -17.37 -1.63
CA PHE A 149 8.87 -18.03 -2.78
C PHE A 149 8.19 -16.99 -3.69
N PRO A 150 8.56 -16.89 -4.98
CA PRO A 150 7.93 -15.94 -5.88
C PRO A 150 6.58 -16.46 -6.36
N PHE A 151 5.68 -15.52 -6.64
CA PHE A 151 4.42 -15.78 -7.33
C PHE A 151 4.02 -14.55 -8.14
N LEU A 152 3.14 -14.72 -9.12
CA LEU A 152 2.68 -13.64 -9.98
C LEU A 152 1.43 -13.00 -9.41
N LEU A 153 1.40 -11.67 -9.41
CA LEU A 153 0.20 -10.84 -9.31
C LEU A 153 -0.11 -10.29 -10.71
N GLU A 154 -1.31 -10.53 -11.20
CA GLU A 154 -1.80 -10.04 -12.47
C GLU A 154 -3.10 -9.26 -12.28
N VAL A 155 -3.18 -8.07 -12.85
CA VAL A 155 -4.32 -7.15 -12.67
C VAL A 155 -4.82 -6.68 -14.02
N ARG A 156 -6.13 -6.76 -14.24
CA ARG A 156 -6.75 -6.18 -15.43
C ARG A 156 -6.96 -4.68 -15.23
N VAL A 157 -6.57 -3.89 -16.21
CA VAL A 157 -6.54 -2.43 -16.17
C VAL A 157 -7.11 -1.86 -17.46
N PRO A 158 -7.93 -0.79 -17.41
CA PRO A 158 -8.39 -0.12 -18.62
C PRO A 158 -7.26 0.55 -19.39
N ARG A 159 -7.26 0.39 -20.72
CA ARG A 159 -6.30 1.05 -21.61
C ARG A 159 -6.56 2.54 -21.74
N SER A 160 -5.54 3.27 -22.17
CA SER A 160 -5.66 4.68 -22.54
C SER A 160 -4.75 4.99 -23.73
N PRO A 161 -5.18 5.85 -24.68
CA PRO A 161 -4.27 6.38 -25.69
C PRO A 161 -3.16 7.26 -25.08
N ASN A 162 -3.28 7.65 -23.81
CA ASN A 162 -2.23 8.34 -23.06
C ASN A 162 -1.36 7.32 -22.29
N PRO A 163 -0.09 7.11 -22.71
CA PRO A 163 0.77 6.12 -22.08
C PRO A 163 1.15 6.45 -20.63
N PHE A 164 1.17 7.73 -20.25
CA PHE A 164 1.40 8.12 -18.85
C PHE A 164 0.21 7.75 -17.97
N LEU A 165 -1.01 7.94 -18.50
CA LEU A 165 -2.23 7.59 -17.79
C LEU A 165 -2.36 6.07 -17.64
N GLU A 166 -2.14 5.32 -18.72
CA GLU A 166 -2.15 3.85 -18.69
C GLU A 166 -1.09 3.28 -17.73
N SER A 167 0.13 3.83 -17.76
CA SER A 167 1.19 3.46 -16.82
C SER A 167 0.81 3.78 -15.37
N ASN A 168 0.20 4.95 -15.12
CA ASN A 168 -0.27 5.33 -13.79
C ASN A 168 -1.37 4.39 -13.29
N ARG A 169 -2.39 4.09 -14.12
CA ARG A 169 -3.47 3.14 -13.81
C ARG A 169 -2.89 1.75 -13.50
N THR A 170 -1.93 1.30 -14.30
CA THR A 170 -1.24 0.02 -14.13
C THR A 170 -0.52 -0.06 -12.79
N LEU A 171 0.36 0.90 -12.48
CA LEU A 171 1.11 0.91 -11.23
C LEU A 171 0.18 0.98 -10.02
N ARG A 172 -0.84 1.85 -10.07
CA ARG A 172 -1.82 1.96 -8.99
C ARG A 172 -2.62 0.69 -8.76
N ALA A 173 -3.01 -0.02 -9.82
CA ALA A 173 -3.71 -1.29 -9.70
C ALA A 173 -2.82 -2.36 -9.06
N LEU A 174 -1.59 -2.50 -9.54
CA LEU A 174 -0.59 -3.43 -8.99
C LEU A 174 -0.26 -3.12 -7.53
N ASP A 175 0.02 -1.86 -7.21
CA ASP A 175 0.32 -1.41 -5.84
C ASP A 175 -0.86 -1.68 -4.90
N ARG A 176 -2.08 -1.34 -5.32
CA ARG A 176 -3.30 -1.60 -4.55
C ARG A 176 -3.42 -3.08 -4.20
N TYR A 177 -3.40 -3.97 -5.18
CA TYR A 177 -3.59 -5.39 -4.92
C TYR A 177 -2.42 -6.03 -4.18
N GLN A 178 -1.19 -5.56 -4.40
CA GLN A 178 -0.06 -5.94 -3.57
C GLN A 178 -0.33 -5.62 -2.10
N TYR A 179 -0.70 -4.36 -1.77
CA TYR A 179 -0.93 -3.96 -0.38
C TYR A 179 -2.10 -4.70 0.25
N LEU A 180 -3.18 -4.90 -0.52
CA LEU A 180 -4.33 -5.68 -0.07
C LEU A 180 -3.96 -7.13 0.20
N PHE A 181 -3.20 -7.79 -0.67
CA PHE A 181 -2.79 -9.17 -0.44
C PHE A 181 -1.77 -9.30 0.69
N THR A 182 -0.87 -8.33 0.88
CA THR A 182 -0.01 -8.29 2.07
C THR A 182 -0.84 -8.24 3.37
N LEU A 183 -1.97 -7.52 3.37
CA LEU A 183 -2.88 -7.47 4.52
C LEU A 183 -3.73 -8.74 4.66
N LEU A 184 -4.28 -9.25 3.56
CA LEU A 184 -5.33 -10.27 3.57
C LEU A 184 -4.79 -11.70 3.59
N LEU A 185 -3.52 -11.92 3.22
CA LEU A 185 -2.89 -13.25 3.16
C LEU A 185 -1.77 -13.38 4.21
N ALA A 186 -1.69 -14.53 4.88
CA ALA A 186 -0.74 -14.84 5.95
C ALA A 186 0.67 -15.23 5.45
N GLY A 187 1.07 -14.72 4.28
CA GLY A 187 2.31 -15.08 3.61
C GLY A 187 3.43 -14.06 3.72
N HIS A 188 3.26 -12.99 4.51
CA HIS A 188 4.15 -11.82 4.54
C HIS A 188 4.55 -11.37 3.13
N ILE A 189 3.54 -11.08 2.32
CA ILE A 189 3.72 -10.80 0.89
C ILE A 189 4.49 -9.49 0.72
N ARG A 190 5.55 -9.54 -0.09
CA ARG A 190 6.42 -8.41 -0.38
C ARG A 190 6.60 -8.25 -1.88
N PHE A 191 6.84 -7.01 -2.28
CA PHE A 191 7.40 -6.71 -3.59
C PHE A 191 8.85 -6.34 -3.41
N VAL A 192 9.71 -6.85 -4.27
CA VAL A 192 11.11 -6.44 -4.31
C VAL A 192 11.18 -5.08 -4.93
N HIS A 193 11.08 -4.06 -4.08
CA HIS A 193 11.55 -2.76 -4.46
C HIS A 193 13.07 -2.84 -4.48
N TRP A 194 13.66 -3.00 -5.66
CA TRP A 194 15.11 -3.02 -5.83
C TRP A 194 15.70 -1.78 -5.15
N PRO A 195 16.43 -1.90 -4.03
CA PRO A 195 17.38 -0.86 -3.75
C PRO A 195 18.34 -0.91 -4.94
N SER A 196 18.55 0.22 -5.60
CA SER A 196 19.52 0.37 -6.71
C SER A 196 20.97 0.01 -6.31
N GLY A 197 21.18 -0.51 -5.11
CA GLY A 197 22.44 -1.02 -4.61
C GLY A 197 22.82 -2.31 -5.32
N ARG A 198 23.96 -2.26 -6.00
CA ARG A 198 24.66 -3.47 -6.40
C ARG A 198 25.24 -4.13 -5.15
N VAL A 199 25.25 -5.46 -5.14
CA VAL A 199 25.91 -6.25 -4.11
C VAL A 199 27.20 -6.84 -4.66
N TRP A 200 28.23 -6.91 -3.83
CA TRP A 200 29.42 -7.69 -4.15
C TRP A 200 29.08 -9.17 -4.00
N ALA A 201 29.15 -9.92 -5.09
CA ALA A 201 28.91 -11.36 -5.12
C ALA A 201 30.14 -12.09 -5.64
N LEU A 202 30.44 -13.24 -5.04
CA LEU A 202 31.47 -14.16 -5.54
C LEU A 202 30.85 -15.09 -6.58
N LEU A 203 31.14 -14.85 -7.86
CA LEU A 203 30.64 -15.66 -8.98
C LEU A 203 31.73 -16.58 -9.52
N LYS A 204 31.33 -17.71 -10.12
CA LYS A 204 32.25 -18.69 -10.74
C LYS A 204 31.93 -18.94 -12.21
N PRO A 205 31.98 -17.93 -13.10
CA PRO A 205 31.59 -18.09 -14.51
C PRO A 205 32.46 -19.10 -15.29
N SER A 206 33.65 -19.44 -14.79
CA SER A 206 34.56 -20.43 -15.37
C SER A 206 35.12 -21.42 -14.33
N GLY A 207 34.39 -21.63 -13.23
CA GLY A 207 34.88 -22.41 -12.09
C GLY A 207 35.87 -21.66 -11.17
N VAL A 208 36.45 -20.54 -11.65
CA VAL A 208 37.31 -19.66 -10.85
C VAL A 208 36.45 -18.64 -10.09
N PRO A 209 36.57 -18.53 -8.75
CA PRO A 209 35.89 -17.51 -7.97
C PRO A 209 36.36 -16.10 -8.35
N GLN A 210 35.42 -15.21 -8.67
CA GLN A 210 35.66 -13.80 -8.99
C GLN A 210 34.65 -12.93 -8.27
N ASN A 211 35.10 -11.79 -7.74
CA ASN A 211 34.20 -10.80 -7.14
C ASN A 211 33.56 -9.96 -8.25
N HIS A 212 32.24 -9.95 -8.31
CA HIS A 212 31.46 -9.15 -9.24
C HIS A 212 30.53 -8.23 -8.47
N LEU A 213 30.39 -7.00 -8.93
CA LEU A 213 29.40 -6.07 -8.42
C LEU A 213 28.12 -6.24 -9.26
N VAL A 214 27.14 -6.97 -8.73
CA VAL A 214 25.92 -7.38 -9.46
C VAL A 214 24.66 -6.84 -8.81
N HIS A 215 23.60 -6.73 -9.58
CA HIS A 215 22.26 -6.56 -9.01
C HIS A 215 21.72 -7.96 -8.69
N PRO A 216 21.17 -8.18 -7.48
CA PRO A 216 20.25 -9.29 -7.31
C PRO A 216 19.15 -9.11 -8.37
N SER A 217 18.74 -10.18 -9.02
CA SER A 217 17.71 -10.13 -10.06
C SER A 217 16.86 -11.39 -9.99
N PHE A 218 15.60 -11.24 -10.37
CA PHE A 218 14.76 -12.36 -10.77
C PHE A 218 14.38 -12.10 -12.22
N SER A 219 14.29 -13.16 -13.01
CA SER A 219 13.76 -13.09 -14.36
C SER A 219 12.59 -14.05 -14.45
N THR A 220 11.42 -13.50 -14.72
CA THR A 220 10.32 -14.26 -15.29
C THR A 220 10.33 -13.95 -16.78
N THR A 221 10.31 -14.99 -17.61
CA THR A 221 10.06 -14.87 -19.06
C THR A 221 8.69 -14.26 -19.37
N GLU A 222 7.81 -14.12 -18.36
CA GLU A 222 6.40 -13.72 -18.49
C GLU A 222 6.02 -12.44 -17.71
N GLY A 223 6.98 -11.54 -17.44
CA GLY A 223 6.68 -10.22 -16.86
C GLY A 223 6.21 -9.22 -17.92
N GLY A 224 5.22 -8.37 -17.62
CA GLY A 224 4.86 -7.24 -18.48
C GLY A 224 3.36 -6.96 -18.61
N GLN A 225 3.00 -6.35 -19.74
CA GLN A 225 1.62 -6.06 -20.12
C GLN A 225 1.19 -6.99 -21.26
N GLN A 226 -0.02 -7.55 -21.17
CA GLN A 226 -0.62 -8.44 -22.16
C GLN A 226 -2.07 -8.03 -22.42
N ASP A 227 -2.68 -8.53 -23.50
CA ASP A 227 -4.08 -8.22 -23.82
C ASP A 227 -5.05 -8.95 -22.88
N ASP A 228 -4.67 -10.13 -22.39
CA ASP A 228 -5.49 -10.96 -21.52
C ASP A 228 -4.64 -11.71 -20.49
N PHE A 229 -5.29 -12.39 -19.54
CA PHE A 229 -4.63 -13.28 -18.61
C PHE A 229 -3.99 -14.44 -19.38
N PRO A 230 -2.66 -14.66 -19.29
CA PRO A 230 -2.04 -15.77 -19.99
C PRO A 230 -2.64 -17.10 -19.52
N ILE A 231 -2.94 -17.98 -20.47
CA ILE A 231 -3.47 -19.31 -20.16
C ILE A 231 -2.33 -20.12 -19.53
N ARG A 232 -2.53 -20.55 -18.28
CA ARG A 232 -1.61 -21.41 -17.55
C ARG A 232 -2.38 -22.56 -16.94
N GLU A 233 -1.91 -23.77 -17.15
CA GLU A 233 -2.48 -24.99 -16.56
C GLU A 233 -1.97 -25.14 -15.13
N PHE A 234 -2.53 -24.34 -14.22
CA PHE A 234 -2.32 -24.49 -12.79
C PHE A 234 -3.61 -24.96 -12.15
N GLU A 235 -3.47 -25.89 -11.19
CA GLU A 235 -4.58 -26.25 -10.31
C GLU A 235 -5.10 -25.03 -9.54
N PRO A 236 -6.36 -25.02 -9.08
CA PRO A 236 -6.86 -23.97 -8.19
C PRO A 236 -6.05 -23.88 -6.90
N ALA A 237 -5.80 -22.66 -6.42
CA ALA A 237 -5.08 -22.46 -5.18
C ALA A 237 -5.85 -23.03 -3.97
N PRO A 238 -5.15 -23.62 -2.98
CA PRO A 238 -5.81 -24.24 -1.85
C PRO A 238 -6.51 -23.18 -1.00
N ILE A 239 -7.83 -23.39 -0.81
CA ILE A 239 -8.68 -22.52 -0.01
C ILE A 239 -8.74 -23.06 1.42
N LEU A 240 -8.42 -22.20 2.39
CA LEU A 240 -8.65 -22.50 3.79
C LEU A 240 -10.14 -22.38 4.11
N LYS A 241 -10.77 -23.52 4.39
CA LYS A 241 -12.13 -23.65 4.90
C LYS A 241 -12.10 -23.82 6.42
N GLY A 242 -13.06 -23.24 7.14
CA GLY A 242 -13.18 -23.40 8.60
C GLY A 242 -12.94 -22.09 9.36
N ASP A 243 -12.20 -22.18 10.47
CA ASP A 243 -11.89 -21.09 11.41
C ASP A 243 -11.55 -19.76 10.72
N ASP A 244 -11.83 -18.64 11.38
CA ASP A 244 -11.46 -17.32 10.85
C ASP A 244 -9.95 -17.30 10.55
N TYR A 245 -9.63 -17.05 9.28
CA TYR A 245 -8.27 -17.06 8.74
C TYR A 245 -7.33 -16.20 9.59
N TYR A 246 -7.83 -15.09 10.13
CA TYR A 246 -7.09 -14.13 10.94
C TYR A 246 -7.05 -14.48 12.43
N GLU A 247 -7.79 -15.49 12.87
CA GLU A 247 -7.72 -16.04 14.23
C GLU A 247 -6.52 -16.95 14.44
N ARG A 248 -5.98 -17.51 13.35
CA ARG A 248 -4.85 -18.43 13.37
C ARG A 248 -3.55 -17.73 13.74
N LEU A 249 -3.05 -18.16 14.86
CA LEU A 249 -1.83 -17.71 15.47
C LEU A 249 -0.74 -18.72 15.12
N TRP A 250 0.29 -18.30 14.38
CA TRP A 250 1.37 -19.16 13.85
C TRP A 250 0.84 -20.28 12.95
N PRO A 251 0.33 -19.97 11.75
CA PRO A 251 -0.12 -20.99 10.83
C PRO A 251 1.04 -21.97 10.56
N LYS A 252 0.80 -23.28 10.59
CA LYS A 252 1.83 -24.32 10.37
C LYS A 252 1.80 -24.86 8.94
N ASP A 253 1.02 -24.22 8.06
CA ASP A 253 0.84 -24.70 6.70
C ASP A 253 2.14 -24.56 5.92
N SER A 254 2.46 -25.57 5.12
CA SER A 254 3.62 -25.58 4.23
C SER A 254 3.45 -24.68 3.01
N GLU A 255 2.23 -24.19 2.77
CA GLU A 255 1.84 -23.43 1.57
C GLU A 255 1.07 -22.16 1.97
N LEU A 256 1.01 -21.21 1.03
CA LEU A 256 0.18 -20.02 1.13
C LEU A 256 -1.27 -20.39 0.81
N LEU A 257 -2.11 -20.43 1.84
CA LEU A 257 -3.54 -20.72 1.69
C LEU A 257 -4.35 -19.46 1.42
N ILE A 258 -5.36 -19.57 0.57
CA ILE A 258 -6.32 -18.52 0.27
C ILE A 258 -7.45 -18.52 1.31
N PRO A 259 -7.77 -17.39 1.98
CA PRO A 259 -8.93 -17.31 2.85
C PRO A 259 -10.21 -17.55 2.05
N SER A 260 -11.12 -18.37 2.57
CA SER A 260 -12.46 -18.53 1.97
C SER A 260 -13.25 -17.22 1.93
N SER A 261 -12.94 -16.25 2.81
CA SER A 261 -13.53 -14.91 2.83
C SER A 261 -12.91 -13.93 1.84
N LEU A 262 -11.84 -14.28 1.12
CA LEU A 262 -11.06 -13.31 0.35
C LEU A 262 -11.91 -12.61 -0.71
N ALA A 263 -12.80 -13.34 -1.39
CA ALA A 263 -13.71 -12.76 -2.38
C ALA A 263 -14.65 -11.72 -1.74
N ASP A 264 -15.27 -12.06 -0.61
CA ASP A 264 -16.16 -11.17 0.14
C ASP A 264 -15.43 -9.92 0.66
N ASP A 265 -14.20 -10.09 1.18
CA ASP A 265 -13.37 -8.99 1.66
C ASP A 265 -13.02 -8.03 0.51
N LEU A 266 -12.69 -8.55 -0.67
CA LEU A 266 -12.41 -7.75 -1.87
C LEU A 266 -13.67 -7.04 -2.40
N GLU A 267 -14.84 -7.66 -2.31
CA GLU A 267 -16.14 -7.03 -2.63
C GLU A 267 -16.47 -5.90 -1.67
N LEU A 268 -16.27 -6.11 -0.37
CA LEU A 268 -16.43 -5.07 0.65
C LEU A 268 -15.51 -3.88 0.36
N ILE A 269 -14.25 -4.13 -0.02
CA ILE A 269 -13.31 -3.08 -0.41
C ILE A 269 -13.87 -2.31 -1.61
N GLN A 270 -14.30 -2.98 -2.68
CA GLN A 270 -14.87 -2.32 -3.86
C GLN A 270 -16.14 -1.51 -3.54
N SER A 271 -16.92 -1.92 -2.54
CA SER A 271 -18.11 -1.20 -2.10
C SER A 271 -17.82 0.08 -1.29
N LEU A 272 -16.57 0.30 -0.85
CA LEU A 272 -16.20 1.51 -0.12
C LEU A 272 -16.33 2.75 -0.99
N ASN A 273 -16.86 3.84 -0.41
CA ASN A 273 -16.79 5.14 -1.06
C ASN A 273 -15.32 5.58 -1.25
N ARG A 274 -15.08 6.52 -2.17
CA ARG A 274 -13.73 6.93 -2.58
C ARG A 274 -12.84 7.37 -1.41
N GLU A 275 -13.37 8.13 -0.45
CA GLU A 275 -12.59 8.60 0.70
C GLU A 275 -12.14 7.44 1.59
N LYS A 276 -13.05 6.51 1.90
CA LYS A 276 -12.73 5.32 2.71
C LYS A 276 -11.80 4.36 1.99
N MET A 277 -12.02 4.17 0.68
CA MET A 277 -11.11 3.40 -0.17
C MET A 277 -9.70 3.98 -0.10
N ASP A 278 -9.53 5.29 -0.28
CA ASP A 278 -8.23 5.94 -0.21
C ASP A 278 -7.58 5.81 1.18
N SER A 279 -8.36 5.92 2.26
CA SER A 279 -7.87 5.68 3.64
C SER A 279 -7.46 4.23 3.86
N PHE A 280 -8.26 3.27 3.38
CA PHE A 280 -8.01 1.84 3.57
C PHE A 280 -6.82 1.33 2.75
N VAL A 281 -6.67 1.78 1.50
CA VAL A 281 -5.50 1.47 0.67
C VAL A 281 -4.24 2.08 1.29
N ARG A 282 -4.31 3.29 1.85
CA ARG A 282 -3.19 3.91 2.57
C ARG A 282 -2.85 3.16 3.86
N ALA A 283 -3.85 2.70 4.59
CA ALA A 283 -3.67 1.83 5.75
C ALA A 283 -2.94 0.53 5.35
N SER A 284 -3.40 -0.10 4.27
CA SER A 284 -2.79 -1.32 3.72
C SER A 284 -1.35 -1.09 3.23
N TYR A 285 -1.06 0.06 2.64
CA TYR A 285 0.31 0.47 2.28
C TYR A 285 1.21 0.51 3.52
N TRP A 286 0.80 1.22 4.58
CA TRP A 286 1.60 1.30 5.80
C TRP A 286 1.74 -0.05 6.50
N TYR A 287 0.71 -0.89 6.46
CA TYR A 287 0.81 -2.26 6.92
C TYR A 287 1.87 -3.05 6.12
N ALA A 288 1.85 -2.94 4.79
CA ALA A 288 2.84 -3.57 3.92
C ALA A 288 4.27 -3.07 4.16
N ILE A 289 4.45 -1.78 4.47
CA ILE A 289 5.74 -1.23 4.92
C ILE A 289 6.17 -1.89 6.24
N GLY A 290 5.24 -2.08 7.19
CA GLY A 290 5.53 -2.79 8.44
C GLY A 290 6.03 -4.23 8.21
N ILE A 291 5.41 -4.96 7.28
CA ILE A 291 5.87 -6.28 6.86
C ILE A 291 7.25 -6.20 6.18
N GLN A 292 7.46 -5.24 5.27
CA GLN A 292 8.72 -5.08 4.56
C GLN A 292 9.90 -4.85 5.52
N PHE A 293 9.69 -4.02 6.53
CA PHE A 293 10.70 -3.66 7.54
C PHE A 293 10.55 -4.48 8.83
N HIS A 294 10.01 -5.70 8.76
CA HIS A 294 9.82 -6.55 9.94
C HIS A 294 11.13 -6.85 10.70
N SER A 295 12.30 -6.81 10.03
CA SER A 295 13.61 -6.92 10.69
C SER A 295 14.04 -5.67 11.44
N GLU A 296 13.32 -4.56 11.30
CA GLU A 296 13.58 -3.25 11.91
C GLU A 296 12.36 -2.85 12.78
N PRO A 297 12.26 -3.36 14.02
CA PRO A 297 11.04 -3.32 14.82
C PRO A 297 10.53 -1.91 15.11
N SER A 298 11.42 -0.93 15.25
CA SER A 298 11.04 0.47 15.43
C SER A 298 10.31 1.03 14.20
N ILE A 299 10.81 0.76 12.99
CA ILE A 299 10.19 1.22 11.74
C ILE A 299 8.87 0.48 11.53
N ALA A 300 8.87 -0.83 11.70
CA ALA A 300 7.68 -1.64 11.53
C ALA A 300 6.58 -1.26 12.55
N GLY A 301 6.94 -1.01 13.82
CA GLY A 301 6.02 -0.54 14.84
C GLY A 301 5.37 0.82 14.52
N VAL A 302 6.14 1.77 13.99
CA VAL A 302 5.61 3.04 13.48
C VAL A 302 4.68 2.80 12.29
N ALA A 303 5.07 1.94 11.35
CA ALA A 303 4.27 1.64 10.17
C ALA A 303 2.91 0.99 10.52
N PHE A 304 2.90 -0.02 11.40
CA PHE A 304 1.67 -0.65 11.87
C PHE A 304 0.75 0.29 12.65
N SER A 305 1.33 1.20 13.44
CA SER A 305 0.57 2.25 14.13
C SER A 305 -0.04 3.24 13.13
N THR A 306 0.75 3.68 12.14
CA THR A 306 0.32 4.59 11.08
C THR A 306 -0.78 3.98 10.21
N ALA A 307 -0.72 2.67 9.96
CA ALA A 307 -1.77 1.94 9.26
C ALA A 307 -3.14 2.10 9.93
N ILE A 308 -3.21 1.93 11.26
CA ILE A 308 -4.44 2.14 12.03
C ILE A 308 -4.86 3.62 12.00
N GLU A 309 -3.91 4.54 12.14
CA GLU A 309 -4.19 5.99 12.12
C GLU A 309 -4.84 6.47 10.82
N CYS A 310 -4.52 5.84 9.69
CA CYS A 310 -5.15 6.14 8.39
C CYS A 310 -6.66 5.92 8.36
N LEU A 311 -7.20 5.10 9.28
CA LEU A 311 -8.63 4.79 9.41
C LEU A 311 -9.34 5.65 10.45
N LEU A 312 -8.60 6.49 11.19
CA LEU A 312 -9.19 7.37 12.21
C LEU A 312 -9.87 8.57 11.55
N PRO A 313 -10.98 9.07 12.13
CA PRO A 313 -11.64 10.24 11.62
C PRO A 313 -10.74 11.47 11.78
N GLN A 314 -10.78 12.37 10.80
CA GLN A 314 -10.10 13.65 10.92
C GLN A 314 -10.73 14.47 12.04
N THR A 315 -9.97 14.72 13.11
CA THR A 315 -10.43 15.57 14.19
C THR A 315 -10.31 17.03 13.79
N LYS A 316 -11.44 17.66 13.47
CA LYS A 316 -11.52 19.12 13.48
C LYS A 316 -11.58 19.54 14.94
N THR A 317 -10.44 19.90 15.50
CA THR A 317 -10.35 20.42 16.86
C THR A 317 -10.96 21.82 16.89
N ALA A 318 -12.26 21.89 17.19
CA ALA A 318 -12.85 23.13 17.67
C ALA A 318 -12.12 23.53 18.96
N ILE A 319 -11.86 24.82 19.14
CA ILE A 319 -11.18 25.35 20.32
C ILE A 319 -12.27 25.77 21.32
N CYS A 320 -12.13 25.35 22.57
CA CYS A 320 -13.03 25.74 23.64
C CYS A 320 -12.95 27.26 23.82
N LYS A 321 -14.09 27.95 23.73
CA LYS A 321 -14.15 29.41 23.91
C LYS A 321 -13.80 29.84 25.34
N ALA A 322 -13.96 28.97 26.33
CA ALA A 322 -13.72 29.29 27.74
C ALA A 322 -12.24 29.11 28.15
N CYS A 323 -11.59 28.01 27.74
CA CYS A 323 -10.25 27.65 28.20
C CYS A 323 -9.20 27.59 27.09
N GLY A 324 -9.57 27.82 25.82
CA GLY A 324 -8.64 27.78 24.68
C GLY A 324 -8.12 26.37 24.34
N LYS A 325 -8.59 25.31 25.00
CA LYS A 325 -8.17 23.93 24.74
C LYS A 325 -9.00 23.30 23.61
N PRO A 326 -8.45 22.38 22.81
CA PRO A 326 -9.21 21.62 21.82
C PRO A 326 -10.38 20.84 22.46
N THR A 327 -11.60 20.99 21.96
CA THR A 327 -12.81 20.28 22.42
C THR A 327 -13.08 18.96 21.70
N GLY A 328 -12.08 18.42 21.00
CA GLY A 328 -12.17 17.13 20.29
C GLY A 328 -11.49 16.01 21.06
N THR A 329 -11.97 14.78 20.87
CA THR A 329 -11.26 13.57 21.32
C THR A 329 -9.85 13.56 20.72
N GLY A 330 -8.83 13.41 21.57
CA GLY A 330 -7.45 13.43 21.11
C GLY A 330 -7.12 12.23 20.19
N PRO A 331 -6.16 12.34 19.27
CA PRO A 331 -5.75 11.24 18.38
C PRO A 331 -5.45 9.94 19.12
N THR A 332 -4.78 10.03 20.29
CA THR A 332 -4.47 8.86 21.12
C THR A 332 -5.70 8.17 21.69
N GLN A 333 -6.76 8.91 22.04
CA GLN A 333 -8.02 8.30 22.51
C GLN A 333 -8.79 7.65 21.36
N LEU A 334 -8.80 8.26 20.17
CA LEU A 334 -9.38 7.66 18.97
C LEU A 334 -8.66 6.36 18.60
N PHE A 335 -7.33 6.37 18.63
CA PHE A 335 -6.52 5.18 18.41
C PHE A 335 -6.85 4.08 19.43
N LYS A 336 -6.88 4.40 20.73
CA LYS A 336 -7.26 3.47 21.80
C LYS A 336 -8.64 2.84 21.58
N ARG A 337 -9.61 3.67 21.19
CA ARG A 337 -10.96 3.21 20.90
C ARG A 337 -11.01 2.30 19.68
N HIS A 338 -10.28 2.66 18.62
CA HIS A 338 -10.20 1.85 17.40
C HIS A 338 -9.63 0.47 17.72
N VAL A 339 -8.45 0.41 18.35
CA VAL A 339 -7.81 -0.87 18.72
C VAL A 339 -8.66 -1.69 19.67
N LYS A 340 -9.35 -1.06 20.64
CA LYS A 340 -10.29 -1.78 21.52
C LYS A 340 -11.47 -2.40 20.75
N ARG A 341 -11.97 -1.72 19.72
CA ARG A 341 -13.14 -2.17 18.94
C ARG A 341 -12.78 -3.20 17.88
N PHE A 342 -11.70 -2.98 17.14
CA PHE A 342 -11.36 -3.74 15.94
C PHE A 342 -10.11 -4.61 16.11
N GLY A 343 -9.17 -4.23 16.98
CA GLY A 343 -7.93 -4.95 17.24
C GLY A 343 -8.09 -6.11 18.21
N THR A 344 -9.12 -6.94 18.01
CA THR A 344 -9.40 -8.11 18.86
C THR A 344 -8.23 -9.07 18.87
N VAL A 345 -7.66 -9.35 20.04
CA VAL A 345 -6.62 -10.38 20.19
C VAL A 345 -7.23 -11.61 20.87
N ILE A 346 -6.56 -12.76 20.76
CA ILE A 346 -6.97 -13.91 21.56
C ILE A 346 -6.86 -13.58 23.06
N PRO A 347 -7.67 -14.21 23.93
CA PRO A 347 -7.69 -13.90 25.36
C PRO A 347 -6.31 -13.91 26.04
N ALA A 348 -5.42 -14.81 25.61
CA ALA A 348 -4.06 -14.92 26.16
C ALA A 348 -3.17 -13.69 25.90
N LEU A 349 -3.50 -12.86 24.91
CA LEU A 349 -2.74 -11.67 24.52
C LEU A 349 -3.41 -10.35 24.92
N GLU A 350 -4.63 -10.40 25.49
CA GLU A 350 -5.42 -9.21 25.84
C GLU A 350 -4.70 -8.32 26.86
N SER A 351 -3.98 -8.93 27.83
CA SER A 351 -3.18 -8.21 28.82
C SER A 351 -2.01 -7.43 28.20
N ARG A 352 -1.54 -7.84 27.03
CA ARG A 352 -0.42 -7.21 26.30
C ARG A 352 -0.88 -6.13 25.32
N ARG A 353 -2.19 -5.96 25.11
CA ARG A 353 -2.73 -4.92 24.21
C ARG A 353 -2.35 -3.52 24.68
N GLN A 354 -2.19 -3.30 25.98
CA GLN A 354 -1.79 -2.01 26.54
C GLN A 354 -0.40 -1.59 26.03
N THR A 355 0.48 -2.56 25.83
CA THR A 355 1.86 -2.33 25.39
C THR A 355 1.96 -1.75 23.98
N LEU A 356 0.96 -1.94 23.13
CA LEU A 356 0.89 -1.29 21.81
C LEU A 356 0.86 0.24 21.93
N TYR A 357 0.13 0.74 22.94
CA TYR A 357 0.04 2.16 23.20
C TYR A 357 1.35 2.70 23.74
N ASP A 358 2.03 1.92 24.58
CA ASP A 358 3.30 2.29 25.18
C ASP A 358 4.39 2.37 24.11
N VAL A 359 4.46 1.38 23.21
CA VAL A 359 5.38 1.37 22.06
C VAL A 359 5.09 2.52 21.10
N ARG A 360 3.83 2.73 20.68
CA ARG A 360 3.45 3.87 19.82
C ARG A 360 3.82 5.20 20.48
N SER A 361 3.47 5.38 21.75
CA SER A 361 3.75 6.61 22.49
C SER A 361 5.25 6.87 22.60
N ALA A 362 6.04 5.84 22.89
CA ALA A 362 7.50 5.93 22.98
C ALA A 362 8.15 6.29 21.64
N LEU A 363 7.70 5.66 20.54
CA LEU A 363 8.24 5.88 19.19
C LEU A 363 7.84 7.24 18.59
N VAL A 364 6.61 7.72 18.83
CA VAL A 364 6.06 8.92 18.19
C VAL A 364 6.40 10.22 18.93
N HIS A 365 6.48 10.19 20.27
CA HIS A 365 6.57 11.44 21.04
C HIS A 365 7.98 12.00 21.22
N GLY A 366 9.06 11.29 20.85
CA GLY A 366 10.41 11.85 20.67
C GLY A 366 11.02 12.67 21.82
N SER A 367 10.32 12.86 22.94
CA SER A 367 10.66 13.79 24.03
C SER A 367 11.84 13.32 24.88
N HIS A 368 12.42 12.18 24.49
CA HIS A 368 13.66 11.67 25.03
C HIS A 368 14.71 11.45 23.94
N ALA A 369 14.65 12.04 22.74
CA ALA A 369 15.70 11.86 21.72
C ALA A 369 17.13 12.07 22.29
N SER A 370 17.31 13.04 23.20
CA SER A 370 18.60 13.29 23.87
C SER A 370 19.07 12.23 24.89
N ARG A 371 18.21 11.28 25.29
CA ARG A 371 18.53 10.14 26.19
C ARG A 371 18.27 8.78 25.53
N VAL A 372 17.40 8.74 24.53
CA VAL A 372 17.08 7.62 23.65
C VAL A 372 18.20 7.41 22.64
N ASP A 373 19.08 8.37 22.37
CA ASP A 373 20.33 8.05 21.67
C ASP A 373 21.26 7.14 22.51
N ILE A 374 21.05 7.05 23.83
CA ILE A 374 21.71 6.07 24.73
C ILE A 374 20.82 4.81 24.89
N ASP A 375 19.49 4.95 24.82
CA ASP A 375 18.48 3.90 25.08
C ASP A 375 17.69 3.45 23.83
N PHE A 376 18.14 3.71 22.59
CA PHE A 376 17.43 3.33 21.35
C PHE A 376 17.24 1.80 21.29
N LEU A 377 18.21 1.09 21.87
CA LEU A 377 18.21 -0.34 22.12
C LEU A 377 17.04 -0.80 23.03
N SER A 378 16.50 0.05 23.91
CA SER A 378 15.37 -0.30 24.78
C SER A 378 14.03 -0.22 24.06
N ALA A 379 13.79 0.83 23.26
CA ALA A 379 12.60 0.92 22.41
C ALA A 379 12.63 -0.17 21.32
N GLN A 380 13.81 -0.49 20.81
CA GLN A 380 14.04 -1.63 19.94
C GLN A 380 13.73 -2.95 20.64
N ARG A 381 14.21 -3.20 21.88
CA ARG A 381 13.87 -4.42 22.65
C ARG A 381 12.38 -4.55 22.93
N HIS A 382 11.72 -3.46 23.33
CA HIS A 382 10.27 -3.46 23.53
C HIS A 382 9.51 -3.69 22.22
N ALA A 383 9.98 -3.13 21.11
CA ALA A 383 9.40 -3.39 19.80
C ALA A 383 9.67 -4.83 19.34
N GLU A 384 10.86 -5.40 19.55
CA GLU A 384 11.22 -6.80 19.25
C GLU A 384 10.29 -7.78 19.97
N ASP A 385 10.07 -7.59 21.28
CA ASP A 385 9.21 -8.45 22.11
C ASP A 385 7.72 -8.35 21.74
N HIS A 386 7.31 -7.30 21.01
CA HIS A 386 5.91 -6.97 20.75
C HIS A 386 5.57 -6.79 19.26
N LEU A 387 6.53 -6.95 18.35
CA LEU A 387 6.35 -6.69 16.93
C LEU A 387 5.27 -7.58 16.32
N LEU A 388 5.33 -8.87 16.66
CA LEU A 388 4.34 -9.85 16.23
C LEU A 388 2.94 -9.48 16.75
N LEU A 389 2.83 -9.01 17.99
CA LEU A 389 1.56 -8.55 18.55
C LEU A 389 1.06 -7.29 17.83
N LEU A 390 1.95 -6.32 17.55
CA LEU A 390 1.63 -5.11 16.78
C LEU A 390 1.09 -5.47 15.40
N GLN A 391 1.75 -6.40 14.71
CA GLN A 391 1.33 -6.88 13.42
C GLN A 391 -0.05 -7.54 13.48
N ILE A 392 -0.27 -8.50 14.40
CA ILE A 392 -1.55 -9.21 14.56
C ILE A 392 -2.67 -8.20 14.85
N VAL A 393 -2.45 -7.29 15.79
CA VAL A 393 -3.47 -6.31 16.18
C VAL A 393 -3.75 -5.34 15.04
N SER A 394 -2.72 -4.89 14.32
CA SER A 394 -2.89 -4.00 13.17
C SER A 394 -3.67 -4.69 12.06
N GLN A 395 -3.29 -5.91 11.68
CA GLN A 395 -3.98 -6.71 10.66
C GLN A 395 -5.47 -6.88 11.01
N ARG A 396 -5.75 -7.35 12.22
CA ARG A 396 -7.13 -7.56 12.69
C ARG A 396 -7.90 -6.26 12.80
N SER A 397 -7.26 -5.17 13.24
CA SER A 397 -7.91 -3.85 13.29
C SER A 397 -8.37 -3.41 11.90
N LEU A 398 -7.53 -3.57 10.88
CA LEU A 398 -7.85 -3.19 9.51
C LEU A 398 -8.95 -4.10 8.93
N VAL A 399 -8.82 -5.43 9.06
CA VAL A 399 -9.81 -6.40 8.55
C VAL A 399 -11.17 -6.25 9.24
N ASN A 400 -11.20 -6.13 10.56
CA ASN A 400 -12.46 -5.97 11.30
C ASN A 400 -13.09 -4.59 11.04
N TRP A 401 -12.30 -3.54 10.83
CA TRP A 401 -12.82 -2.25 10.40
C TRP A 401 -13.50 -2.34 9.03
N LEU A 402 -12.91 -3.09 8.09
CA LEU A 402 -13.49 -3.33 6.76
C LEU A 402 -14.83 -4.07 6.87
N ARG A 403 -14.87 -5.13 7.68
CA ARG A 403 -16.05 -6.02 7.85
C ARG A 403 -17.17 -5.41 8.70
N ASP A 404 -16.90 -4.39 9.52
CA ASP A 404 -17.94 -3.78 10.37
C ASP A 404 -18.83 -2.81 9.56
N PRO A 405 -20.15 -3.06 9.42
CA PRO A 405 -21.07 -2.15 8.76
C PRO A 405 -21.23 -0.82 9.51
N ARG A 406 -20.91 -0.77 10.81
CA ARG A 406 -20.99 0.41 11.69
C ARG A 406 -19.63 1.11 11.85
N ARG A 407 -18.66 0.88 10.96
CA ARG A 407 -17.30 1.44 11.03
C ARG A 407 -17.23 2.97 11.14
N ASP A 408 -18.27 3.68 10.71
CA ASP A 408 -18.35 5.15 10.81
C ASP A 408 -18.93 5.66 12.12
N VAL A 409 -19.52 4.78 12.93
CA VAL A 409 -20.18 5.17 14.17
C VAL A 409 -19.12 5.33 15.25
N TRP A 410 -18.57 6.54 15.33
CA TRP A 410 -17.76 7.01 16.44
C TRP A 410 -18.71 7.69 17.43
N HIS A 411 -19.37 6.97 18.36
CA HIS A 411 -20.25 7.62 19.35
C HIS A 411 -19.46 8.67 20.14
N ILE A 412 -19.69 9.95 19.87
CA ILE A 412 -19.05 11.07 20.60
C ILE A 412 -19.73 11.29 21.96
N GLY A 413 -20.94 10.76 22.16
CA GLY A 413 -21.70 10.90 23.40
C GLY A 413 -21.34 9.82 24.42
N GLU A 414 -20.70 10.23 25.52
CA GLU A 414 -21.26 10.11 26.88
C GLU A 414 -20.22 10.52 27.97
N ASP A 415 -18.93 10.53 27.67
CA ASP A 415 -17.89 10.75 28.71
C ASP A 415 -17.35 12.20 28.86
N TYR A 416 -17.78 13.18 28.04
CA TYR A 416 -17.16 14.52 28.04
C TYR A 416 -18.00 15.65 28.65
N SER A 417 -19.16 15.37 29.24
CA SER A 417 -19.97 16.40 29.91
C SER A 417 -19.39 16.92 31.24
N HIS A 418 -18.25 16.40 31.71
CA HIS A 418 -17.76 16.68 33.07
C HIS A 418 -16.40 17.42 33.22
N GLN A 419 -15.75 17.91 32.15
CA GLN A 419 -14.40 18.50 32.28
C GLN A 419 -14.24 19.98 31.91
N CYS A 420 -15.33 20.74 31.89
CA CYS A 420 -15.26 22.21 31.98
C CYS A 420 -16.16 22.70 33.13
N ALA A 421 -15.88 22.23 34.34
CA ALA A 421 -16.28 22.97 35.54
C ALA A 421 -15.35 24.19 35.66
N ALA A 422 -15.95 25.36 35.90
CA ALA A 422 -15.34 26.68 35.92
C ALA A 422 -14.21 26.84 36.94
#